data_AF-A0A940ICJ2-F1
#
_entry.id   AF-A0A940ICJ2-F1
#
_cell.length_a   1.000
_cell.length_b   1.000
_cell.length_c   1.000
_cell.angle_alpha   90.00
_cell.angle_beta   90.00
_cell.angle_gamma   90.00
#
_symmetry.space_group_name_H-M   'P 1'
#
loop_
_entity.id
_entity.type
_entity.pdbx_description
1 polymer ?
#
loop_
_entity_poly.entity_id
_entity_poly.type
_entity_poly.pdbx_seq_one_letter_code
_entity_poly.pdbx_strand_id
1 'polypeptide(L)'
;MKKLLSVLCVLFLSACGDTEIPGTWLQPIPGMEDKTQGFTLNDDGTAQSVNMATLQYTTWRRDGDILTLTGRSIGNGQTIEFTEMYNIEQLTSDTLVLRNGDVTFTYSRE
;
A
#
# COMPACT_ATOMS: atom_id res chain seq x y z
N MET A 1 -9.52 39.21 -45.08
CA MET A 1 -10.04 37.87 -44.73
C MET A 1 -9.00 37.17 -43.87
N LYS A 2 -9.19 37.14 -42.55
CA LYS A 2 -8.24 36.54 -41.61
C LYS A 2 -8.71 35.11 -41.35
N LYS A 3 -8.01 34.11 -41.90
CA LYS A 3 -8.30 32.70 -41.69
C LYS A 3 -7.88 32.33 -40.27
N LEU A 4 -8.87 32.11 -39.39
CA LEU A 4 -8.65 31.60 -38.04
C LEU A 4 -8.45 30.09 -38.15
N LEU A 5 -7.21 29.63 -38.09
CA LEU A 5 -6.88 28.21 -38.05
C LEU A 5 -7.15 27.73 -36.61
N SER A 6 -8.33 27.14 -36.39
CA SER A 6 -8.65 26.52 -35.11
C SER A 6 -7.93 25.17 -35.05
N VAL A 7 -6.84 25.11 -34.29
CA VAL A 7 -6.14 23.86 -33.98
C VAL A 7 -6.88 23.25 -32.79
N LEU A 8 -7.75 22.28 -33.08
CA LEU A 8 -8.36 21.43 -32.07
C LEU A 8 -7.29 20.43 -31.60
N CYS A 9 -6.59 20.77 -30.52
CA CYS A 9 -5.68 19.84 -29.86
C CYS A 9 -6.54 18.80 -29.13
N VAL A 10 -6.74 17.64 -29.76
CA VAL A 10 -7.39 16.49 -29.13
C VAL A 10 -6.40 15.90 -28.14
N LEU A 11 -6.54 16.26 -26.87
CA LEU A 11 -5.83 15.61 -25.77
C LEU A 11 -6.38 14.18 -25.65
N PHE A 12 -5.66 13.21 -26.20
CA PHE A 12 -5.85 11.82 -25.85
C PHE A 12 -5.38 11.63 -24.40
N LEU A 13 -6.33 11.64 -23.46
CA LEU A 13 -6.09 11.10 -22.12
C LEU A 13 -5.97 9.59 -22.27
N SER A 14 -4.75 9.10 -22.48
CA SER A 14 -4.43 7.70 -22.17
C SER A 14 -4.60 7.52 -20.66
N ALA A 15 -5.78 7.09 -20.23
CA ALA A 15 -5.99 6.58 -18.89
C ALA A 15 -5.32 5.20 -18.78
N CYS A 16 -3.98 5.17 -18.83
CA CYS A 16 -3.20 4.10 -18.24
C CYS A 16 -3.11 4.45 -16.77
N GLY A 17 -4.13 4.08 -16.00
CA GLY A 17 -4.11 4.24 -14.56
C GLY A 17 -3.08 3.27 -14.02
N ASP A 18 -1.84 3.72 -13.81
CA ASP A 18 -0.91 3.01 -12.97
C ASP A 18 -1.64 2.77 -11.65
N THR A 19 -1.81 1.50 -11.27
CA THR A 19 -2.44 1.20 -9.99
C THR A 19 -1.50 1.64 -8.89
N GLU A 20 -1.86 2.72 -8.21
CA GLU A 20 -1.02 3.31 -7.18
C GLU A 20 -1.12 2.49 -5.88
N ILE A 21 0.02 2.20 -5.28
CA ILE A 21 0.13 1.46 -4.02
C ILE A 21 -0.25 2.29 -2.76
N PRO A 22 -0.09 3.63 -2.70
CA PRO A 22 -0.57 4.42 -1.57
C PRO A 22 -2.05 4.19 -1.28
N GLY A 23 -2.41 4.20 -0.01
CA GLY A 23 -3.77 3.96 0.49
C GLY A 23 -3.80 3.07 1.74
N THR A 24 -5.01 2.87 2.25
CA THR A 24 -5.28 2.00 3.40
C THR A 24 -5.61 0.59 2.92
N TRP A 25 -4.86 -0.39 3.41
CA TRP A 25 -4.95 -1.79 3.04
C TRP A 25 -5.28 -2.62 4.26
N LEU A 26 -6.39 -3.35 4.22
CA LEU A 26 -6.97 -4.08 5.35
C LEU A 26 -7.12 -5.56 5.05
N GLN A 27 -6.87 -6.40 6.05
CA GLN A 27 -7.19 -7.83 6.04
C GLN A 27 -7.96 -8.20 7.31
N PRO A 28 -8.76 -9.28 7.31
CA PRO A 28 -9.34 -9.81 8.53
C PRO A 28 -8.26 -10.21 9.53
N ILE A 29 -8.56 -10.10 10.83
CA ILE A 29 -7.69 -10.66 11.86
C ILE A 29 -7.93 -12.17 11.93
N PRO A 30 -6.89 -13.02 11.82
CA PRO A 30 -7.07 -14.47 11.93
C PRO A 30 -7.79 -14.87 13.24
N GLY A 31 -8.94 -15.54 13.11
CA GLY A 31 -9.79 -15.95 14.24
C GLY A 31 -10.72 -14.87 14.81
N MET A 32 -10.75 -13.68 14.20
CA MET A 32 -11.70 -12.59 14.49
C MET A 32 -12.10 -11.92 13.16
N GLU A 33 -12.85 -12.65 12.34
CA GLU A 33 -13.18 -12.27 10.96
C GLU A 33 -14.06 -11.01 10.86
N ASP A 34 -14.71 -10.61 11.96
CA ASP A 34 -15.47 -9.36 12.10
C ASP A 34 -14.58 -8.12 12.31
N LYS A 35 -13.28 -8.32 12.52
CA LYS A 35 -12.30 -7.25 12.75
C LYS A 35 -11.23 -7.28 11.67
N THR A 36 -10.75 -6.09 11.32
CA THR A 36 -9.68 -5.91 10.35
C THR A 36 -8.45 -5.28 10.96
N GLN A 37 -7.31 -5.54 10.35
CA GLN A 37 -6.02 -4.93 10.64
C GLN A 37 -5.30 -4.63 9.32
N GLY A 38 -4.29 -3.77 9.37
CA GLY A 38 -3.45 -3.51 8.21
C GLY A 38 -2.63 -2.25 8.35
N PHE A 39 -2.49 -1.52 7.26
CA PHE A 39 -1.66 -0.32 7.23
C PHE A 39 -2.14 0.70 6.20
N THR A 40 -1.83 1.97 6.45
CA THR A 40 -1.94 3.06 5.48
C THR A 40 -0.54 3.36 4.94
N LEU A 41 -0.41 3.43 3.62
CA LEU A 41 0.79 3.84 2.90
C LEU A 41 0.54 5.23 2.31
N ASN A 42 1.25 6.26 2.78
CA ASN A 42 1.08 7.64 2.30
C ASN A 42 2.03 7.94 1.13
N ASP A 43 1.66 8.90 0.27
CA ASP A 43 2.45 9.30 -0.91
C ASP A 43 3.87 9.78 -0.57
N ASP A 44 4.08 10.26 0.66
CA ASP A 44 5.37 10.76 1.16
C ASP A 44 6.32 9.66 1.67
N GLY A 45 5.92 8.38 1.56
CA GLY A 45 6.68 7.24 2.06
C GLY A 45 6.48 6.97 3.55
N THR A 46 5.61 7.70 4.25
CA THR A 46 5.22 7.36 5.62
C THR A 46 4.18 6.24 5.64
N ALA A 47 4.22 5.40 6.66
CA ALA A 47 3.26 4.32 6.87
C ALA A 47 2.68 4.41 8.28
N GLN A 48 1.47 3.89 8.45
CA GLN A 48 0.76 3.87 9.74
C GLN A 48 0.04 2.53 9.91
N SER A 49 0.10 1.97 11.11
CA SER A 49 -0.67 0.76 11.43
C SER A 49 -2.15 1.06 11.62
N VAL A 50 -2.99 0.15 11.15
CA VAL A 50 -4.45 0.19 11.37
C VAL A 50 -4.85 -0.96 12.28
N ASN A 51 -5.51 -0.64 13.39
CA ASN A 51 -6.05 -1.59 14.38
C ASN A 51 -5.01 -2.54 15.02
N MET A 52 -3.74 -2.15 15.07
CA MET A 52 -2.68 -2.93 15.72
C MET A 52 -2.05 -2.16 16.89
N ALA A 53 -1.96 -2.80 18.06
CA ALA A 53 -1.34 -2.20 19.24
C ALA A 53 0.18 -2.42 19.31
N THR A 54 0.65 -3.58 18.85
CA THR A 54 2.05 -4.01 19.02
C THR A 54 2.94 -3.61 17.85
N LEU A 55 2.46 -3.73 16.60
CA LEU A 55 3.23 -3.35 15.42
C LEU A 55 2.86 -1.93 15.01
N GLN A 56 3.81 -0.99 15.06
CA GLN A 56 3.69 0.36 14.52
C GLN A 56 4.55 0.51 13.27
N TYR A 57 3.93 0.45 12.09
CA TYR A 57 4.59 0.85 10.85
C TYR A 57 4.86 2.35 10.84
N THR A 58 5.98 2.75 10.24
CA THR A 58 6.44 4.15 10.19
C THR A 58 6.79 4.62 8.79
N THR A 59 7.42 3.77 7.97
CA THR A 59 7.75 4.13 6.59
C THR A 59 7.56 2.95 5.66
N TRP A 60 7.42 3.26 4.38
CA TRP A 60 7.39 2.28 3.31
C TRP A 60 8.19 2.75 2.11
N ARG A 61 8.63 1.79 1.30
CA ARG A 61 9.23 2.02 0.00
C ARG A 61 8.90 0.86 -0.93
N ARG A 62 8.72 1.16 -2.21
CA ARG A 62 8.61 0.16 -3.27
C ARG A 62 9.83 0.21 -4.18
N ASP A 63 10.44 -0.93 -4.43
CA ASP A 63 11.50 -1.13 -5.42
C ASP A 63 11.11 -2.27 -6.35
N GLY A 64 10.59 -1.94 -7.54
CA GLY A 64 9.98 -2.93 -8.43
C GLY A 64 8.79 -3.62 -7.76
N ASP A 65 8.85 -4.94 -7.63
CA ASP A 65 7.82 -5.74 -6.95
C ASP A 65 8.16 -6.03 -5.49
N ILE A 66 9.11 -5.32 -4.90
CA ILE A 66 9.42 -5.43 -3.47
C ILE A 66 8.80 -4.25 -2.72
N LEU A 67 7.92 -4.55 -1.76
CA LEU A 67 7.46 -3.60 -0.75
C LEU A 67 8.28 -3.77 0.52
N THR A 68 8.99 -2.73 0.92
CA THR A 68 9.68 -2.67 2.22
C THR A 68 8.86 -1.85 3.19
N LEU A 69 8.54 -2.41 4.35
CA LEU A 69 7.90 -1.73 5.47
C LEU A 69 8.88 -1.66 6.64
N THR A 70 8.97 -0.50 7.29
CA THR A 70 9.72 -0.37 8.55
C THR A 70 8.80 0.05 9.68
N GLY A 71 9.19 -0.26 10.89
CA GLY A 71 8.39 0.07 12.05
C GLY A 71 9.04 -0.30 13.37
N ARG A 72 8.20 -0.29 14.40
CA ARG A 72 8.55 -0.63 15.78
C ARG A 72 7.57 -1.66 16.32
N SER A 73 8.10 -2.71 16.92
CA SER A 73 7.34 -3.67 17.73
C SER A 73 7.39 -3.23 19.20
N ILE A 74 6.22 -3.04 19.81
CA ILE A 74 6.05 -2.49 21.15
C ILE A 74 5.30 -3.52 22.01
N GLY A 75 5.98 -4.06 23.00
CA GLY A 75 5.40 -5.08 23.89
C GLY A 75 6.38 -5.48 24.98
N ASN A 76 5.88 -6.05 26.08
CA ASN A 76 6.70 -6.52 27.21
C ASN A 76 7.69 -5.47 27.76
N GLY A 77 7.32 -4.18 27.72
CA GLY A 77 8.18 -3.07 28.17
C GLY A 77 9.36 -2.77 27.23
N GLN A 78 9.37 -3.33 26.02
CA GLN A 78 10.40 -3.15 25.02
C GLN A 78 9.86 -2.46 23.77
N THR A 79 10.77 -1.82 23.04
CA THR A 79 10.52 -1.29 21.70
C THR A 79 11.67 -1.72 20.81
N ILE A 80 11.35 -2.46 19.75
CA ILE A 80 12.32 -3.06 18.84
C ILE A 80 12.00 -2.59 17.43
N GLU A 81 12.99 -2.00 16.74
CA GLU A 81 12.84 -1.63 15.34
C GLU A 81 12.84 -2.87 14.45
N PHE A 82 12.05 -2.84 13.38
CA PHE A 82 12.00 -3.92 12.40
C PHE A 82 11.91 -3.39 10.98
N THR A 83 12.30 -4.26 10.05
CA THR A 83 12.11 -4.11 8.60
C THR A 83 11.54 -5.40 8.05
N GLU A 84 10.45 -5.30 7.31
CA GLU A 84 9.84 -6.40 6.58
C GLU A 84 9.93 -6.11 5.08
N MET A 85 10.21 -7.15 4.29
CA MET A 85 10.24 -7.07 2.84
C MET A 85 9.27 -8.10 2.28
N TYR A 86 8.37 -7.65 1.41
CA TYR A 86 7.35 -8.45 0.77
C TYR A 86 7.51 -8.42 -0.73
N ASN A 87 7.29 -9.57 -1.39
CA ASN A 87 7.04 -9.58 -2.82
C ASN A 87 5.58 -9.19 -3.08
N ILE A 88 5.34 -8.25 -3.97
CA ILE A 88 4.03 -7.86 -4.45
C ILE A 88 3.65 -8.86 -5.55
N GLU A 89 2.73 -9.78 -5.25
CA GLU A 89 2.25 -10.75 -6.23
C GLU A 89 1.09 -10.22 -7.06
N GLN A 90 0.32 -9.29 -6.50
CA GLN A 90 -0.79 -8.64 -7.16
C GLN A 90 -0.99 -7.23 -6.59
N LEU A 91 -1.21 -6.27 -7.49
CA LEU A 91 -1.65 -4.93 -7.15
C LEU A 91 -2.72 -4.49 -8.15
N THR A 92 -3.92 -4.22 -7.64
CA THR A 92 -5.06 -3.70 -8.39
C THR A 92 -5.67 -2.51 -7.62
N SER A 93 -6.70 -1.88 -8.17
CA SER A 93 -7.34 -0.73 -7.51
C SER A 93 -7.89 -1.04 -6.12
N ASP A 94 -8.23 -2.30 -5.83
CA ASP A 94 -8.85 -2.72 -4.57
C ASP A 94 -8.16 -3.89 -3.87
N THR A 95 -7.21 -4.56 -4.52
CA THR A 95 -6.55 -5.77 -3.99
C THR A 95 -5.03 -5.62 -4.00
N LEU A 96 -4.41 -5.91 -2.87
CA LEU A 96 -2.96 -6.03 -2.68
C LEU A 96 -2.63 -7.42 -2.13
N VAL A 97 -1.82 -8.20 -2.86
CA VAL A 97 -1.33 -9.51 -2.41
C VAL A 97 0.17 -9.43 -2.18
N LEU A 98 0.58 -9.73 -0.95
CA LEU A 98 1.97 -9.71 -0.50
C LEU A 98 2.44 -11.12 -0.11
N ARG A 99 3.66 -11.49 -0.49
CA ARG A 99 4.31 -12.74 -0.07
C ARG A 99 5.55 -12.48 0.78
N ASN A 100 5.65 -13.17 1.91
CA ASN A 100 6.86 -13.28 2.73
C ASN A 100 7.15 -14.76 3.00
N GLY A 101 8.17 -15.31 2.32
CA GLY A 101 8.45 -16.74 2.31
C GLY A 101 7.25 -17.55 1.80
N ASP A 102 6.79 -18.50 2.59
CA ASP A 102 5.64 -19.35 2.26
C ASP A 102 4.28 -18.73 2.61
N VAL A 103 4.28 -17.57 3.28
CA VAL A 103 3.05 -16.89 3.74
C VAL A 103 2.61 -15.84 2.72
N THR A 104 1.34 -15.91 2.34
CA THR A 104 0.66 -14.91 1.50
C THR A 104 -0.35 -14.14 2.34
N PHE A 105 -0.36 -12.82 2.18
CA PHE A 105 -1.31 -11.90 2.78
C PHE A 105 -2.12 -11.24 1.69
N THR A 106 -3.44 -11.20 1.86
CA THR A 106 -4.35 -10.54 0.91
C THR A 106 -5.05 -9.40 1.64
N TYR A 107 -4.87 -8.20 1.12
CA TYR A 107 -5.48 -6.99 1.63
C TYR A 107 -6.49 -6.44 0.63
N SER A 108 -7.59 -5.92 1.15
CA SER A 108 -8.54 -5.10 0.42
C SER A 108 -8.30 -3.64 0.73
N ARG A 109 -8.49 -2.77 -0.25
CA ARG A 109 -8.46 -1.32 -0.03
C ARG A 109 -9.71 -0.90 0.75
N GLU A 110 -9.53 0.01 1.70
CA GLU A 110 -10.64 0.70 2.38
C GLU A 110 -11.37 1.69 1.46
#